data_AF-A0A7W0JLI9-F1
#
_entry.id   AF-A0A7W0JLI9-F1
#
_cell.length_a   1.000
_cell.length_b   1.000
_cell.length_c   1.000
_cell.angle_alpha   90.00
_cell.angle_beta   90.00
_cell.angle_gamma   90.00
#
_symmetry.space_group_name_H-M   'P 1'
#
loop_
_entity.id
_entity.type
_entity.pdbx_description
1 polymer ?
#
loop_
_entity_poly.entity_id
_entity_poly.type
_entity_poly.pdbx_seq_one_letter_code
_entity_poly.pdbx_strand_id
1 'polypeptide(L)'
;MRSAADRAGRGGAALLCLLLALGCSAGSTPSRSAPESTSAASSAPTTSATPTTAAPTTPPPPQLPGGGRTVFPAYRLVGFSGGPGSPALGRLTGDLDAAAAEMRQQIAPYAGARPVLPVFELITTIAHPFPTPEGDYSGRSDDALIQDYLDAARRAGALLLLNIQPGRADFLPEVQAYEKWLR
;
A
#
# COMPACT_ATOMS: atom_id res chain seq x y z
N MET A 1 -36.72 -13.26 -35.18
CA MET A 1 -37.19 -13.94 -33.96
C MET A 1 -36.50 -13.22 -32.79
N ARG A 2 -37.04 -12.14 -32.19
CA ARG A 2 -37.96 -12.09 -31.01
C ARG A 2 -37.75 -13.32 -30.08
N SER A 3 -37.46 -13.22 -28.78
CA SER A 3 -38.02 -12.39 -27.71
C SER A 3 -37.12 -12.50 -26.44
N ALA A 4 -36.94 -11.43 -25.66
CA ALA A 4 -37.59 -11.13 -24.35
C ALA A 4 -37.27 -12.16 -23.24
N ALA A 5 -36.51 -11.81 -22.19
CA ALA A 5 -36.98 -11.14 -20.96
C ALA A 5 -38.10 -11.91 -20.25
N ASP A 6 -37.91 -12.30 -18.98
CA ASP A 6 -38.63 -11.76 -17.82
C ASP A 6 -38.42 -12.59 -16.53
N ARG A 7 -38.60 -11.89 -15.40
CA ARG A 7 -39.01 -12.29 -14.05
C ARG A 7 -38.05 -12.16 -12.87
N ALA A 8 -38.23 -11.00 -12.26
CA ALA A 8 -38.07 -10.66 -10.86
C ALA A 8 -38.74 -11.63 -9.87
N GLY A 9 -38.16 -11.71 -8.67
CA GLY A 9 -38.80 -12.16 -7.44
C GLY A 9 -38.41 -11.25 -6.28
N ARG A 10 -39.38 -10.49 -5.77
CA ARG A 10 -39.31 -9.65 -4.56
C ARG A 10 -39.67 -10.51 -3.34
N GLY A 11 -39.08 -10.24 -2.17
CA GLY A 11 -39.68 -10.65 -0.90
C GLY A 11 -38.77 -10.49 0.31
N GLY A 12 -39.22 -9.74 1.32
CA GLY A 12 -38.80 -9.92 2.72
C GLY A 12 -38.19 -8.72 3.42
N ALA A 13 -39.00 -7.96 4.14
CA ALA A 13 -38.63 -6.91 5.07
C ALA A 13 -38.38 -7.45 6.50
N ALA A 14 -37.54 -6.77 7.30
CA ALA A 14 -37.70 -6.50 8.76
C ALA A 14 -36.36 -5.96 9.32
N LEU A 15 -36.29 -4.72 9.82
CA LEU A 15 -36.55 -4.28 11.21
C LEU A 15 -35.35 -4.58 12.15
N LEU A 16 -34.50 -3.57 12.40
CA LEU A 16 -34.40 -2.76 13.63
C LEU A 16 -33.54 -3.40 14.74
N CYS A 17 -32.48 -2.71 15.15
CA CYS A 17 -32.23 -2.37 16.56
C CYS A 17 -30.98 -1.48 16.67
N LEU A 18 -31.24 -0.18 16.75
CA LEU A 18 -30.33 0.87 17.20
C LEU A 18 -30.18 0.73 18.73
N LEU A 19 -28.96 0.59 19.24
CA LEU A 19 -28.67 0.75 20.67
C LEU A 19 -27.60 1.83 20.85
N LEU A 20 -28.08 2.99 21.30
CA LEU A 20 -27.31 4.09 21.87
C LEU A 20 -26.87 3.70 23.28
N ALA A 21 -25.59 3.93 23.60
CA ALA A 21 -25.13 4.02 24.98
C ALA A 21 -24.52 5.41 25.21
N LEU A 22 -25.27 6.24 25.92
CA LEU A 22 -24.85 7.50 26.52
C LEU A 22 -23.99 7.21 27.75
N GLY A 23 -22.84 7.88 27.88
CA GLY A 23 -22.02 7.93 29.08
C GLY A 23 -21.64 9.37 29.43
N CYS A 24 -22.45 10.00 30.26
CA CYS A 24 -22.14 11.16 31.11
C CYS A 24 -21.01 10.80 32.11
N SER A 25 -20.19 11.66 32.73
CA SER A 25 -20.00 13.11 32.79
C SER A 25 -18.74 13.39 33.65
N ALA A 26 -18.34 14.65 33.68
CA ALA A 26 -17.83 15.42 34.83
C ALA A 26 -16.32 15.66 34.95
N GLY A 27 -16.00 16.94 35.20
CA GLY A 27 -14.81 17.38 35.92
C GLY A 27 -13.97 18.42 35.18
N SER A 28 -14.43 19.67 35.07
CA SER A 28 -14.02 20.80 35.92
C SER A 28 -12.72 21.49 35.47
N THR A 29 -12.86 22.71 34.94
CA THR A 29 -11.79 23.72 34.85
C THR A 29 -11.51 24.31 36.25
N PRO A 30 -10.32 24.88 36.49
CA PRO A 30 -10.25 26.34 36.32
C PRO A 30 -8.93 26.89 35.79
N SER A 31 -9.09 28.10 35.25
CA SER A 31 -8.11 29.15 34.96
C SER A 31 -7.15 29.47 36.11
N ARG A 32 -5.88 29.76 35.80
CA ARG A 32 -5.18 30.91 36.39
C ARG A 32 -3.94 31.37 35.60
N SER A 33 -3.86 32.69 35.48
CA SER A 33 -2.85 33.51 34.82
C SER A 33 -1.45 33.46 35.45
N ALA A 34 -0.48 33.90 34.64
CA ALA A 34 0.94 34.16 34.93
C ALA A 34 1.20 35.07 36.16
N PRO A 35 2.46 35.16 36.63
CA PRO A 35 3.36 36.19 36.09
C PRO A 35 4.84 35.78 35.92
N GLU A 36 5.58 36.66 35.25
CA GLU A 36 7.04 36.73 35.10
C GLU A 36 7.80 36.63 36.44
N SER A 37 9.04 36.12 36.35
CA SER A 37 10.12 36.49 37.27
C SER A 37 11.45 36.51 36.51
N THR A 38 12.01 37.69 36.45
CA THR A 38 13.35 38.03 35.95
C THR A 38 14.41 37.73 37.01
N SER A 39 15.64 37.45 36.55
CA SER A 39 16.92 37.81 37.18
C SER A 39 17.78 36.69 37.81
N ALA A 40 18.83 36.35 37.05
CA ALA A 40 20.26 36.39 37.40
C ALA A 40 20.97 35.31 38.24
N ALA A 41 22.26 35.18 37.88
CA ALA A 41 23.41 34.51 38.51
C ALA A 41 23.56 33.00 38.20
N SER A 42 24.39 32.61 37.22
CA SER A 42 25.86 32.56 37.22
C SER A 42 26.44 31.69 38.34
N SER A 43 26.84 30.47 37.97
CA SER A 43 27.96 29.72 38.55
C SER A 43 28.33 28.59 37.58
N ALA A 44 29.40 28.77 36.83
CA ALA A 44 30.09 27.68 36.16
C ALA A 44 30.84 26.85 37.21
N PRO A 45 30.88 25.52 37.04
CA PRO A 45 32.16 24.87 37.19
C PRO A 45 32.46 23.92 36.02
N THR A 46 33.69 24.08 35.52
CA THR A 46 34.61 23.00 35.12
C THR A 46 34.08 21.97 34.13
N THR A 47 34.43 22.19 32.86
CA THR A 47 34.42 21.22 31.76
C THR A 47 35.30 20.02 32.10
N SER A 48 34.71 18.95 32.64
CA SER A 48 35.22 17.60 32.42
C SER A 48 34.60 17.11 31.12
N ALA A 49 35.38 17.15 30.03
CA ALA A 49 34.99 16.56 28.76
C ALA A 49 34.98 15.02 28.90
N THR A 50 33.84 14.48 29.33
CA THR A 50 33.51 13.07 29.12
C THR A 50 33.40 12.86 27.61
N PRO A 51 33.99 11.80 27.01
CA PRO A 51 33.73 11.50 25.62
C PRO A 51 32.25 11.13 25.53
N THR A 52 31.43 12.03 24.99
CA THR A 52 30.06 11.70 24.61
C THR A 52 30.14 10.65 23.53
N THR A 53 30.03 9.38 23.93
CA THR A 53 29.73 8.28 23.02
C THR A 53 28.45 8.67 22.28
N ALA A 54 28.59 9.03 21.01
CA ALA A 54 27.45 9.30 20.15
C ALA A 54 26.56 8.05 20.15
N ALA A 55 25.32 8.21 20.59
CA ALA A 55 24.33 7.14 20.52
C ALA A 55 24.16 6.72 19.06
N PRO A 56 23.99 5.42 18.77
CA PRO A 56 23.78 4.94 17.41
C PRO A 56 22.51 5.58 16.85
N THR A 57 22.65 6.35 15.77
CA THR A 57 21.53 6.94 15.04
C THR A 57 20.82 5.84 14.27
N THR A 58 19.55 5.56 14.61
CA THR A 58 18.70 4.68 13.80
C THR A 58 18.53 5.28 12.40
N PRO A 59 18.74 4.51 11.31
CA PRO A 59 18.53 5.02 9.96
C PRO A 59 17.07 5.43 9.75
N PRO A 60 16.81 6.45 8.91
CA PRO A 60 15.45 6.86 8.61
C PRO A 60 14.68 5.73 7.90
N PRO A 61 13.35 5.67 8.06
CA PRO A 61 12.54 4.67 7.39
C PRO A 61 12.64 4.80 5.86
N PRO A 62 12.47 3.69 5.12
CA PRO A 62 12.48 3.71 3.66
C PRO A 62 11.36 4.60 3.11
N GLN A 63 11.61 5.18 1.94
CA GLN A 63 10.68 6.04 1.22
C GLN A 63 10.16 5.33 -0.03
N LEU A 64 8.94 5.70 -0.44
CA LEU A 64 8.35 5.29 -1.70
C LEU A 64 9.05 6.02 -2.88
N PRO A 65 8.94 5.48 -4.11
CA PRO A 65 9.39 6.21 -5.29
C PRO A 65 8.68 7.56 -5.39
N GLY A 66 9.42 8.61 -5.75
CA GLY A 66 8.96 10.00 -5.68
C GLY A 66 9.12 10.68 -4.32
N GLY A 67 9.53 9.94 -3.29
CA GLY A 67 9.83 10.46 -1.94
C GLY A 67 8.67 10.32 -0.95
N GLY A 68 9.00 10.35 0.34
CA GLY A 68 8.01 10.24 1.42
C GLY A 68 7.38 8.85 1.56
N ARG A 69 6.21 8.78 2.22
CA ARG A 69 5.50 7.52 2.54
C ARG A 69 4.00 7.56 2.27
N THR A 70 3.52 8.62 1.61
CA THR A 70 2.10 8.82 1.34
C THR A 70 1.90 9.02 -0.17
N VAL A 71 1.05 8.20 -0.78
CA VAL A 71 0.75 8.27 -2.22
C VAL A 71 -0.38 9.26 -2.50
N PHE A 72 -1.50 9.12 -1.79
CA PHE A 72 -2.69 9.93 -2.02
C PHE A 72 -2.81 11.07 -1.01
N PRO A 73 -3.28 12.25 -1.43
CA PRO A 73 -3.82 12.56 -2.76
C PRO A 73 -2.76 12.98 -3.79
N ALA A 74 -1.49 13.13 -3.40
CA ALA A 74 -0.44 13.80 -4.17
C ALA A 74 -0.19 13.21 -5.57
N TYR A 75 -0.19 11.88 -5.70
CA TYR A 75 0.15 11.19 -6.95
C TYR A 75 -1.08 10.61 -7.66
N ARG A 76 -0.95 10.47 -8.98
CA ARG A 76 -1.80 9.62 -9.80
C ARG A 76 -1.02 8.34 -10.13
N LEU A 77 -1.57 7.18 -9.76
CA LEU A 77 -0.98 5.90 -10.12
C LEU A 77 -1.37 5.53 -11.55
N VAL A 78 -0.38 5.26 -12.40
CA VAL A 78 -0.56 4.74 -13.76
C VAL A 78 0.56 3.78 -14.04
N GLY A 79 0.27 2.62 -14.63
CA GLY A 79 1.27 1.59 -14.82
C GLY A 79 0.80 0.45 -15.70
N PHE A 80 1.65 -0.56 -15.80
CA PHE A 80 1.30 -1.82 -16.44
C PHE A 80 1.00 -2.89 -15.39
N SER A 81 0.16 -3.83 -15.81
CA SER A 81 -0.11 -5.08 -15.10
C SER A 81 0.58 -6.24 -15.81
N GLY A 82 0.83 -7.33 -15.11
CA GLY A 82 1.31 -8.57 -15.69
C GLY A 82 1.86 -9.56 -14.68
N GLY A 83 2.49 -10.60 -15.20
CA GLY A 83 3.08 -11.70 -14.46
C GLY A 83 3.50 -12.81 -15.43
N PRO A 84 4.35 -13.76 -15.00
CA PRO A 84 4.74 -14.88 -15.85
C PRO A 84 3.54 -15.77 -16.19
N GLY A 85 3.68 -16.58 -17.25
CA GLY A 85 2.73 -17.63 -17.62
C GLY A 85 1.85 -17.32 -18.82
N SER A 86 1.45 -16.05 -19.06
CA SER A 86 0.69 -15.69 -20.26
C SER A 86 0.78 -14.20 -20.60
N PRO A 87 0.98 -13.83 -21.89
CA PRO A 87 0.83 -12.44 -22.35
C PRO A 87 -0.56 -11.84 -22.10
N ALA A 88 -1.58 -12.68 -21.89
CA ALA A 88 -2.93 -12.23 -21.56
C ALA A 88 -3.00 -11.54 -20.17
N LEU A 89 -2.00 -11.75 -19.31
CA LEU A 89 -1.92 -11.10 -18.00
C LEU A 89 -1.52 -9.62 -18.09
N GLY A 90 -0.92 -9.19 -19.21
CA GLY A 90 -0.61 -7.78 -19.46
C GLY A 90 0.76 -7.57 -20.08
N ARG A 91 1.33 -6.39 -19.84
CA ARG A 91 2.59 -5.94 -20.46
C ARG A 91 3.82 -6.22 -19.60
N LEU A 92 3.66 -6.47 -18.30
CA LEU A 92 4.75 -6.91 -17.44
C LEU A 92 4.96 -8.42 -17.60
N THR A 93 5.27 -8.84 -18.82
CA THR A 93 5.54 -10.23 -19.17
C THR A 93 6.82 -10.27 -20.00
N GLY A 94 7.78 -11.12 -19.64
CA GLY A 94 9.06 -11.20 -20.36
C GLY A 94 10.06 -10.14 -19.90
N ASP A 95 10.59 -9.35 -20.83
CA ASP A 95 11.62 -8.34 -20.56
C ASP A 95 11.04 -7.12 -19.81
N LEU A 96 11.34 -7.04 -18.51
CA LEU A 96 10.83 -6.00 -17.62
C LEU A 96 11.44 -4.62 -17.89
N ASP A 97 12.68 -4.55 -18.40
CA ASP A 97 13.32 -3.27 -18.69
C ASP A 97 12.75 -2.67 -19.99
N ALA A 98 12.47 -3.52 -20.98
CA ALA A 98 11.73 -3.11 -22.18
C ALA A 98 10.31 -2.66 -21.84
N ALA A 99 9.60 -3.40 -20.99
CA ALA A 99 8.27 -3.02 -20.51
C ALA A 99 8.29 -1.69 -19.73
N ALA A 100 9.33 -1.45 -18.90
CA ALA A 100 9.53 -0.18 -18.21
C ALA A 100 9.70 1.00 -19.18
N ALA A 101 10.46 0.79 -20.26
CA ALA A 101 10.69 1.81 -21.27
C ALA A 101 9.39 2.16 -22.03
N GLU A 102 8.63 1.15 -22.44
CA GLU A 102 7.32 1.34 -23.07
C GLU A 102 6.35 2.05 -22.11
N MET A 103 6.30 1.62 -20.84
CA MET A 103 5.43 2.21 -19.83
C MET A 103 5.68 3.70 -19.68
N ARG A 104 6.95 4.13 -19.55
CA ARG A 104 7.28 5.56 -19.40
C ARG A 104 6.76 6.41 -20.56
N GLN A 105 6.76 5.88 -21.78
CA GLN A 105 6.20 6.57 -22.94
C GLN A 105 4.67 6.63 -22.86
N GLN A 106 4.03 5.51 -22.51
CA GLN A 106 2.57 5.40 -22.47
C GLN A 106 1.92 6.16 -21.31
N ILE A 107 2.60 6.31 -20.18
CA ILE A 107 2.01 6.99 -19.02
C ILE A 107 2.10 8.53 -19.12
N ALA A 108 2.97 9.08 -19.97
CA ALA A 108 3.20 10.52 -20.07
C ALA A 108 1.92 11.35 -20.32
N PRO A 109 0.98 10.93 -21.20
CA PRO A 109 -0.27 11.67 -21.42
C PRO A 109 -1.22 11.70 -20.22
N TYR A 110 -1.01 10.85 -19.21
CA TYR A 110 -1.86 10.79 -18.02
C TYR A 110 -1.42 11.77 -16.93
N ALA A 111 -0.31 12.49 -17.12
CA ALA A 111 0.06 13.60 -16.26
C ALA A 111 -0.98 14.72 -16.33
N GLY A 112 -1.25 15.35 -15.20
CA GLY A 112 -2.18 16.48 -15.10
C GLY A 112 -1.91 17.28 -13.83
N ALA A 113 -2.96 17.68 -13.12
CA ALA A 113 -2.83 18.39 -11.84
C ALA A 113 -2.03 17.61 -10.77
N ARG A 114 -1.88 16.29 -10.95
CA ARG A 114 -1.07 15.43 -10.09
C ARG A 114 0.04 14.77 -10.93
N PRO A 115 1.27 14.69 -10.43
CA PRO A 115 2.32 13.91 -11.07
C PRO A 115 1.90 12.43 -11.14
N VAL A 116 2.29 11.77 -12.22
CA VAL A 116 2.16 10.32 -12.34
C VAL A 116 3.25 9.65 -11.53
N LEU A 117 2.87 8.68 -10.70
CA LEU A 117 3.78 7.74 -10.06
C LEU A 117 3.65 6.41 -10.81
N PRO A 118 4.69 5.96 -11.53
CA PRO A 118 4.65 4.73 -12.30
C PRO A 118 4.36 3.52 -11.40
N VAL A 119 3.62 2.54 -11.91
CA VAL A 119 3.29 1.30 -11.18
C VAL A 119 3.66 0.07 -11.99
N PHE A 120 4.33 -0.86 -11.32
CA PHE A 120 4.45 -2.24 -11.73
C PHE A 120 3.42 -3.04 -10.95
N GLU A 121 2.31 -3.44 -11.56
CA GLU A 121 1.33 -4.32 -10.94
C GLU A 121 1.65 -5.77 -11.29
N LEU A 122 2.25 -6.49 -10.34
CA LEU A 122 2.52 -7.92 -10.46
C LEU A 122 1.30 -8.70 -9.96
N ILE A 123 0.73 -9.55 -10.81
CA ILE A 123 -0.30 -10.52 -10.42
C ILE A 123 0.40 -11.67 -9.69
N THR A 124 0.55 -11.51 -8.36
CA THR A 124 1.27 -12.44 -7.51
C THR A 124 0.48 -13.70 -7.23
N THR A 125 -0.84 -13.59 -7.10
CA THR A 125 -1.74 -14.76 -7.01
C THR A 125 -2.62 -14.77 -8.24
N ILE A 126 -2.55 -15.84 -9.03
CA ILE A 126 -3.30 -15.99 -10.28
C ILE A 126 -4.46 -16.97 -10.04
N ALA A 127 -5.68 -16.55 -10.33
CA ALA A 127 -6.83 -17.45 -10.31
C ALA A 127 -6.84 -18.36 -11.55
N HIS A 128 -7.25 -19.61 -11.36
CA HIS A 128 -7.30 -20.64 -12.39
C HIS A 128 -8.74 -21.13 -12.64
N PRO A 129 -9.07 -21.55 -13.87
CA PRO A 129 -10.39 -22.13 -14.17
C PRO A 129 -10.54 -23.58 -13.67
N PHE A 130 -9.45 -24.21 -13.23
CA PHE A 130 -9.41 -25.59 -12.77
C PHE A 130 -8.94 -25.66 -11.30
N PRO A 131 -9.39 -26.67 -10.53
CA PRO A 131 -8.96 -26.83 -9.16
C PRO A 131 -7.46 -27.21 -9.11
N THR A 132 -6.78 -26.64 -8.12
CA THR A 132 -5.49 -27.13 -7.62
C THR A 132 -5.71 -28.40 -6.77
N PRO A 133 -4.65 -29.13 -6.37
CA PRO A 133 -4.77 -30.22 -5.40
C PRO A 133 -5.48 -29.81 -4.09
N GLU A 134 -5.31 -28.55 -3.69
CA GLU A 134 -5.92 -27.94 -2.51
C GLU A 134 -7.36 -27.45 -2.74
N GLY A 135 -7.82 -27.44 -4.01
CA GLY A 135 -9.17 -27.04 -4.39
C GLY A 135 -9.44 -25.53 -4.33
N ASP A 136 -8.39 -24.71 -4.22
CA ASP A 136 -8.48 -23.25 -4.06
C ASP A 136 -8.54 -22.47 -5.38
N TYR A 137 -8.22 -23.11 -6.52
CA TYR A 137 -8.25 -22.51 -7.85
C TYR A 137 -7.29 -21.31 -7.98
N SER A 138 -6.15 -21.32 -7.31
CA SER A 138 -5.16 -20.24 -7.43
C SER A 138 -3.72 -20.73 -7.33
N GLY A 139 -2.80 -20.00 -7.97
CA GLY A 139 -1.37 -20.24 -7.88
C GLY A 139 -0.63 -19.00 -7.37
N ARG A 140 0.21 -19.17 -6.35
CA ARG A 140 1.08 -18.12 -5.80
C ARG A 140 2.40 -18.05 -6.55
N SER A 141 2.85 -16.83 -6.79
CA SER A 141 4.22 -16.51 -7.19
C SER A 141 5.19 -16.83 -6.07
N ASP A 142 6.38 -17.32 -6.45
CA ASP A 142 7.49 -17.47 -5.51
C ASP A 142 8.18 -16.13 -5.19
N ASP A 143 9.04 -16.16 -4.18
CA ASP A 143 9.74 -14.97 -3.72
C ASP A 143 10.79 -14.44 -4.68
N ALA A 144 11.42 -15.32 -5.46
CA ALA A 144 12.43 -14.92 -6.42
C ALA A 144 11.80 -14.06 -7.52
N LEU A 145 10.62 -14.47 -8.00
CA LEU A 145 9.85 -13.69 -8.95
C LEU A 145 9.46 -12.33 -8.39
N ILE A 146 8.94 -12.27 -7.16
CA ILE A 146 8.55 -10.98 -6.55
C ILE A 146 9.78 -10.08 -6.39
N GLN A 147 10.93 -10.64 -6.01
CA GLN A 147 12.20 -9.91 -5.92
C GLN A 147 12.61 -9.33 -7.28
N ASP A 148 12.55 -10.11 -8.36
CA ASP A 148 12.91 -9.66 -9.70
C ASP A 148 12.05 -8.48 -10.17
N TYR A 149 10.74 -8.55 -9.90
CA TYR A 149 9.81 -7.46 -10.22
C TYR A 149 10.02 -6.24 -9.32
N LEU A 150 10.34 -6.44 -8.04
CA LEU A 150 10.68 -5.35 -7.12
C LEU A 150 11.93 -4.60 -7.59
N ASP A 151 12.96 -5.32 -8.00
CA ASP A 151 14.20 -4.71 -8.47
C ASP A 151 14.01 -4.00 -9.81
N ALA A 152 13.21 -4.57 -10.72
CA ALA A 152 12.81 -3.89 -11.95
C ALA A 152 12.00 -2.61 -11.67
N ALA A 153 11.02 -2.67 -10.77
CA ALA A 153 10.24 -1.51 -10.36
C ALA A 153 11.14 -0.41 -9.76
N ARG A 154 12.10 -0.78 -8.90
CA ARG A 154 13.08 0.16 -8.33
C ARG A 154 13.94 0.83 -9.39
N ARG A 155 14.48 0.08 -10.36
CA ARG A 155 15.24 0.64 -11.49
C ARG A 155 14.39 1.61 -12.32
N ALA A 156 13.10 1.31 -12.47
CA ALA A 156 12.15 2.14 -13.21
C ALA A 156 11.60 3.34 -12.42
N GLY A 157 11.91 3.46 -11.12
CA GLY A 157 11.30 4.46 -10.24
C GLY A 157 9.79 4.26 -10.05
N ALA A 158 9.33 3.02 -10.15
CA ALA A 158 7.94 2.61 -10.05
C ALA A 158 7.62 2.00 -8.68
N LEU A 159 6.36 2.13 -8.26
CA LEU A 159 5.80 1.33 -7.17
C LEU A 159 5.58 -0.11 -7.64
N LEU A 160 5.98 -1.09 -6.84
CA LEU A 160 5.48 -2.45 -7.00
C LEU A 160 4.12 -2.57 -6.28
N LEU A 161 3.08 -2.96 -7.01
CA LEU A 161 1.76 -3.28 -6.51
C LEU A 161 1.52 -4.79 -6.64
N LEU A 162 1.17 -5.46 -5.55
CA LEU A 162 0.87 -6.89 -5.55
C LEU A 162 -0.63 -7.10 -5.79
N ASN A 163 -0.97 -7.74 -6.90
CA ASN A 163 -2.33 -8.10 -7.26
C ASN A 163 -2.61 -9.56 -6.87
N ILE A 164 -3.61 -9.74 -6.02
CA ILE A 164 -3.96 -11.02 -5.42
C ILE A 164 -5.34 -11.45 -5.93
N GLN A 165 -5.37 -12.52 -6.72
CA GLN A 165 -6.59 -13.15 -7.21
C GLN A 165 -6.78 -14.49 -6.49
N PRO A 166 -7.49 -14.53 -5.34
CA PRO A 166 -7.47 -15.69 -4.45
C PRO A 166 -8.21 -16.92 -4.99
N GLY A 167 -8.86 -16.84 -6.15
CA GLY A 167 -9.73 -17.91 -6.63
C GLY A 167 -10.87 -18.18 -5.64
N ARG A 168 -10.80 -19.34 -4.96
CA ARG A 168 -11.70 -19.76 -3.88
C ARG A 168 -11.04 -19.80 -2.50
N ALA A 169 -9.76 -19.43 -2.38
CA ALA A 169 -9.09 -19.30 -1.10
C ALA A 169 -9.69 -18.17 -0.25
N ASP A 170 -9.54 -18.27 1.07
CA ASP A 170 -9.82 -17.16 1.97
C ASP A 170 -8.83 -16.02 1.72
N PHE A 171 -9.35 -14.80 1.55
CA PHE A 171 -8.54 -13.65 1.13
C PHE A 171 -7.47 -13.24 2.14
N LEU A 172 -7.79 -13.22 3.44
CA LEU A 172 -6.83 -12.72 4.44
C LEU A 172 -5.59 -13.63 4.58
N PRO A 173 -5.71 -14.96 4.70
CA PRO A 173 -4.55 -15.87 4.65
C PRO A 173 -3.72 -15.70 3.37
N GLU A 174 -4.37 -15.44 2.24
CA GLU A 174 -3.69 -15.21 0.97
C GLU A 174 -2.81 -13.96 1.01
N VAL A 175 -3.32 -12.84 1.55
CA VAL A 175 -2.54 -11.61 1.72
C VAL A 175 -1.42 -11.78 2.74
N GLN A 176 -1.67 -12.49 3.84
CA GLN A 176 -0.68 -12.73 4.89
C GLN A 176 0.54 -13.51 4.39
N ALA A 177 0.37 -14.37 3.38
CA ALA A 177 1.50 -15.06 2.75
C ALA A 177 2.54 -14.08 2.14
N TYR A 178 2.12 -12.87 1.80
CA TYR A 178 2.98 -11.83 1.24
C TYR A 178 3.45 -10.80 2.28
N GLU A 179 3.22 -10.99 3.58
CA GLU A 179 3.49 -9.98 4.62
C GLU A 179 4.92 -9.41 4.55
N LYS A 180 5.93 -10.24 4.26
CA LYS A 180 7.32 -9.78 4.16
C LYS A 180 7.57 -8.76 3.03
N TRP A 181 6.71 -8.74 2.02
CA TRP A 181 6.78 -7.83 0.87
C TRP A 181 6.02 -6.52 1.11
N LEU A 182 5.29 -6.41 2.23
CA LEU A 182 4.42 -5.27 2.54
C LEU A 182 5.01 -4.33 3.61
N ARG A 183 6.29 -4.48 3.96
CA ARG A 183 6.97 -3.74 5.04
C ARG A 183 7.92 -2.65 4.54
#